data_AF-A0A0N4TGS4-F1
#
_entry.id   AF-A0A0N4TGS4-F1
#
_cell.length_a   1.000
_cell.length_b   1.000
_cell.length_c   1.000
_cell.angle_alpha   90.00
_cell.angle_beta   90.00
_cell.angle_gamma   90.00
#
_symmetry.space_group_name_H-M   'P 1'
#
loop_
_entity.id
_entity.type
_entity.pdbx_description
1 polymer ?
#
loop_
_entity_poly.entity_id
_entity_poly.type
_entity_poly.pdbx_seq_one_letter_code
_entity_poly.pdbx_strand_id
1 'polypeptide(L)'
;RLSAIDAVIAANKHCVLDISPGSVERLQLAQYAPIVIFIDVESRSRIRELRSKAGAPTISSKKLSEQAHKIKKHYSYLLTATLDATKEDGWFEALLQLISHLQDRRVWMPEFRPLTNLNDVILLPMHSFQNQSDSDIESLKGDYSTNEYFTKSQLQLENSDPLVK
;
A
#
# COMPACT_ATOMS: atom_id res chain seq x y z
N ARG A 1 9.67 11.04 6.01
CA ARG A 1 10.62 10.64 4.94
C ARG A 1 10.71 9.12 4.95
N LEU A 2 10.84 8.47 3.80
CA LEU A 2 10.90 7.00 3.71
C LEU A 2 12.00 6.39 4.58
N SER A 3 13.15 7.08 4.68
CA SER A 3 14.26 6.67 5.54
C SER A 3 13.89 6.43 7.02
N ALA A 4 12.86 7.12 7.54
CA ALA A 4 12.38 6.88 8.89
C ALA A 4 11.59 5.56 9.00
N ILE A 5 10.85 5.19 7.95
CA ILE A 5 10.14 3.91 7.86
C ILE A 5 11.17 2.78 7.78
N ASP A 6 12.20 2.93 6.94
CA ASP A 6 13.27 1.94 6.80
C ASP A 6 13.99 1.69 8.14
N ALA A 7 14.26 2.74 8.92
CA ALA A 7 14.91 2.62 10.22
C ALA A 7 14.08 1.80 11.23
N VAL A 8 12.75 1.95 11.23
CA VAL A 8 11.85 1.19 12.11
C VAL A 8 11.74 -0.26 11.65
N ILE A 9 11.66 -0.50 10.34
CA ILE A 9 11.66 -1.85 9.76
C ILE A 9 12.97 -2.58 10.09
N ALA A 10 14.11 -1.90 9.99
CA ALA A 10 15.41 -2.46 10.35
C ALA A 10 15.51 -2.87 11.83
N ALA A 11 14.69 -2.26 12.70
CA ALA A 11 14.55 -2.65 14.10
C ALA A 11 13.52 -3.76 14.34
N ASN A 12 13.00 -4.39 13.27
CA ASN A 12 11.97 -5.43 13.29
C ASN A 12 10.68 -4.99 14.00
N LYS A 13 10.21 -3.78 13.69
CA LYS A 13 8.98 -3.20 14.25
C LYS A 13 8.04 -2.75 13.14
N HIS A 14 6.74 -2.72 13.45
CA HIS A 14 5.74 -2.13 12.58
C HIS A 14 5.67 -0.61 12.78
N CYS A 15 5.70 0.14 11.68
CA CYS A 15 5.37 1.56 11.69
C CYS A 15 3.86 1.75 11.81
N VAL A 16 3.40 2.53 12.78
CA VAL A 16 2.01 3.01 12.83
C VAL A 16 1.96 4.37 12.13
N LEU A 17 1.21 4.46 11.04
CA LEU A 17 1.17 5.62 10.17
C LEU A 17 -0.23 6.24 10.12
N ASP A 18 -0.33 7.52 10.48
CA ASP A 18 -1.53 8.35 10.23
C ASP A 18 -1.30 9.18 8.96
N ILE A 19 -1.76 8.66 7.83
CA ILE A 19 -1.49 9.22 6.49
C ILE A 19 -2.74 9.20 5.60
N SER A 20 -2.73 9.99 4.53
CA SER A 20 -3.81 10.02 3.55
C SER A 20 -3.85 8.76 2.66
N PRO A 21 -5.00 8.41 2.06
CA PRO A 21 -5.10 7.31 1.10
C PRO A 21 -4.09 7.39 -0.06
N GLY A 22 -3.87 8.58 -0.63
CA GLY A 22 -2.85 8.76 -1.68
C GLY A 22 -1.41 8.52 -1.19
N SER A 23 -1.16 8.61 0.12
CA SER A 23 0.14 8.21 0.69
C SER A 23 0.28 6.69 0.81
N VAL A 24 -0.83 5.98 1.05
CA VAL A 24 -0.87 4.51 1.04
C VAL A 24 -0.56 3.98 -0.36
N GLU A 25 -1.17 4.56 -1.40
CA GLU A 25 -0.87 4.22 -2.80
C GLU A 25 0.62 4.32 -3.11
N ARG A 26 1.25 5.42 -2.67
CA ARG A 26 2.69 5.62 -2.84
C ARG A 26 3.52 4.59 -2.10
N LEU A 27 3.15 4.20 -0.89
CA LEU A 27 3.83 3.12 -0.16
C LEU A 27 3.71 1.78 -0.89
N GLN A 28 2.57 1.52 -1.53
CA GLN A 28 2.36 0.30 -2.32
C GLN A 28 3.17 0.29 -3.61
N LEU A 29 3.23 1.42 -4.33
CA LEU A 29 4.12 1.59 -5.50
C LEU A 29 5.60 1.47 -5.11
N ALA A 30 5.96 1.98 -3.94
CA ALA A 30 7.27 1.84 -3.33
C ALA A 30 7.56 0.43 -2.79
N GLN A 31 6.65 -0.53 -2.99
CA GLN A 31 6.79 -1.93 -2.60
C GLN A 31 6.99 -2.17 -1.08
N TYR A 32 6.53 -1.25 -0.23
CA TYR A 32 6.49 -1.48 1.22
C TYR A 32 5.40 -2.47 1.65
N ALA A 33 4.44 -2.77 0.77
CA ALA A 33 3.31 -3.68 1.04
C ALA A 33 2.63 -3.41 2.39
N PRO A 34 2.12 -2.18 2.63
CA PRO A 34 1.58 -1.81 3.93
C PRO A 34 0.34 -2.64 4.28
N ILE A 35 0.21 -3.00 5.56
CA ILE A 35 -1.04 -3.54 6.11
C ILE A 35 -1.96 -2.36 6.41
N VAL A 36 -3.08 -2.29 5.69
CA VAL A 36 -4.05 -1.18 5.78
C VAL A 36 -5.35 -1.71 6.38
N ILE A 37 -5.60 -1.38 7.64
CA ILE A 37 -6.79 -1.84 8.38
C ILE A 37 -7.75 -0.67 8.56
N PHE A 38 -8.98 -0.85 8.10
CA PHE A 38 -10.06 0.08 8.37
C PHE A 38 -10.85 -0.37 9.61
N ILE A 39 -10.93 0.49 10.62
CA ILE A 39 -11.76 0.25 11.80
C ILE A 39 -13.15 0.82 11.51
N ASP A 40 -14.11 -0.07 11.35
CA ASP A 40 -15.49 0.26 11.08
C ASP A 40 -16.27 0.52 12.37
N VAL A 41 -16.85 1.72 12.45
CA VAL A 41 -17.73 2.11 13.55
C VAL A 41 -18.94 2.81 12.95
N GLU A 42 -20.08 2.11 12.91
CA GLU A 42 -21.28 2.62 12.24
C GLU A 42 -21.93 3.79 13.00
N SER A 43 -21.97 3.70 14.34
CA SER A 43 -22.69 4.67 15.15
C SER A 43 -21.84 5.86 15.59
N ARG A 44 -22.33 7.08 15.33
CA ARG A 44 -21.74 8.33 15.86
C ARG A 44 -21.68 8.37 17.39
N SER A 45 -22.61 7.70 18.09
CA SER A 45 -22.55 7.62 19.56
C SER A 45 -21.40 6.72 20.01
N ARG A 46 -21.22 5.57 19.35
CA ARG A 46 -20.11 4.64 19.61
C ARG A 46 -18.75 5.28 19.34
N ILE A 47 -18.62 6.07 18.26
CA ILE A 47 -17.40 6.86 18.00
C ILE A 47 -17.07 7.79 19.18
N ARG A 48 -18.06 8.49 19.74
CA ARG A 48 -17.84 9.38 20.89
C ARG A 48 -17.43 8.59 22.14
N GLU A 49 -18.11 7.49 22.40
CA GLU A 49 -17.83 6.61 23.54
C GLU A 49 -16.40 6.08 23.49
N LEU A 50 -15.98 5.47 22.36
CA LEU A 50 -14.63 4.93 22.18
C LEU A 50 -13.55 5.99 22.35
N ARG A 51 -13.76 7.19 21.78
CA ARG A 51 -12.81 8.30 21.91
C ARG A 51 -12.72 8.84 23.33
N SER A 52 -13.86 8.92 24.02
CA SER A 52 -13.90 9.33 25.43
C SER A 52 -13.17 8.34 26.31
N LYS A 53 -13.41 7.03 26.13
CA LYS A 53 -12.70 5.95 26.83
C LYS A 53 -11.18 6.01 26.58
N ALA A 54 -10.77 6.32 25.36
CA ALA A 54 -9.37 6.41 24.97
C ALA A 54 -8.67 7.74 25.35
N GLY A 55 -9.38 8.71 25.95
CA GLY A 55 -8.82 10.03 26.22
C GLY A 55 -8.37 10.79 24.96
N ALA A 56 -8.97 10.48 23.82
CA ALA A 56 -8.55 11.03 22.53
C ALA A 56 -8.94 12.51 22.38
N PRO A 57 -8.18 13.31 21.60
CA PRO A 57 -8.51 14.71 21.35
C PRO A 57 -9.94 14.92 20.84
N THR A 58 -10.53 16.07 21.13
CA THR A 58 -11.90 16.35 20.69
C THR A 58 -11.96 16.54 19.18
N ILE A 59 -12.55 15.58 18.47
CA ILE A 59 -12.86 15.64 17.03
C ILE A 59 -14.35 15.35 16.86
N SER A 60 -15.00 16.08 15.96
CA SER A 60 -16.43 15.88 15.66
C SER A 60 -16.70 14.46 15.17
N SER A 61 -17.60 13.74 15.85
CA SER A 61 -18.05 12.41 15.42
C SER A 61 -18.75 12.41 14.06
N LYS A 62 -19.34 13.55 13.66
CA LYS A 62 -19.90 13.75 12.31
C LYS A 62 -18.78 13.72 11.27
N LYS A 63 -17.70 14.47 11.51
CA LYS A 63 -16.53 14.52 10.60
C LYS A 63 -15.87 13.14 10.45
N LEU A 64 -15.69 12.42 11.56
CA LEU A 64 -15.12 11.06 11.53
C LEU A 64 -16.00 10.09 10.76
N SER A 65 -17.32 10.14 10.95
CA SER A 65 -18.27 9.32 10.21
C SER A 65 -18.28 9.64 8.71
N GLU A 66 -18.19 10.91 8.33
CA GLU A 66 -18.05 11.33 6.93
C GLU A 66 -16.74 10.84 6.30
N GLN A 67 -15.63 10.91 7.04
CA GLN A 67 -14.33 10.37 6.60
C GLN A 67 -14.39 8.85 6.43
N ALA A 68 -14.98 8.13 7.38
CA ALA A 68 -15.21 6.69 7.30
C ALA A 68 -16.03 6.33 6.05
N HIS A 69 -17.13 7.04 5.80
CA HIS A 69 -17.95 6.84 4.61
C HIS A 69 -17.17 7.10 3.31
N LYS A 70 -16.35 8.16 3.26
CA LYS A 70 -15.49 8.46 2.11
C LYS A 70 -14.49 7.33 1.85
N ILE A 71 -13.85 6.79 2.89
CA ILE A 71 -12.91 5.66 2.78
C ILE A 71 -13.61 4.43 2.21
N LYS A 72 -14.75 4.02 2.78
CA LYS A 72 -15.51 2.87 2.28
C LYS A 72 -15.94 3.02 0.82
N LYS A 73 -16.39 4.22 0.44
CA LYS A 73 -16.93 4.48 -0.89
C LYS A 73 -15.85 4.60 -1.96
N HIS A 74 -14.73 5.25 -1.65
CA HIS A 74 -13.75 5.68 -2.65
C HIS A 74 -12.39 5.02 -2.55
N TYR A 75 -12.05 4.38 -1.42
CA TYR A 75 -10.69 3.88 -1.16
C TYR A 75 -10.70 2.45 -0.60
N SER A 76 -11.79 1.71 -0.75
CA SER A 76 -11.90 0.32 -0.28
C SER A 76 -10.85 -0.60 -0.91
N TYR A 77 -10.44 -0.31 -2.14
CA TYR A 77 -9.39 -1.05 -2.86
C TYR A 77 -8.00 -0.96 -2.22
N LEU A 78 -7.77 0.02 -1.34
CA LEU A 78 -6.52 0.16 -0.59
C LEU A 78 -6.51 -0.64 0.71
N LEU A 79 -7.67 -1.17 1.14
CA LEU A 79 -7.80 -1.83 2.42
C LEU A 79 -7.34 -3.29 2.32
N THR A 80 -6.46 -3.70 3.22
CA THR A 80 -6.09 -5.11 3.41
C THR A 80 -7.18 -5.85 4.20
N ALA A 81 -7.77 -5.19 5.19
CA ALA A 81 -8.84 -5.75 6.01
C ALA A 81 -9.72 -4.66 6.63
N THR A 82 -10.93 -5.06 7.02
CA THR A 82 -11.86 -4.25 7.80
C THR A 82 -12.11 -4.95 9.14
N LEU A 83 -12.07 -4.16 10.22
CA LEU A 83 -12.34 -4.62 11.59
C LEU A 83 -13.58 -3.91 12.11
N ASP A 84 -14.59 -4.66 12.55
CA ASP A 84 -15.79 -4.08 13.15
C ASP A 84 -15.56 -3.76 14.64
N ALA A 85 -15.76 -2.49 15.02
CA ALA A 85 -15.70 -2.02 16.40
C ALA A 85 -17.06 -1.43 16.87
N THR A 86 -18.15 -1.79 16.19
CA THR A 86 -19.49 -1.21 16.41
C THR A 86 -20.10 -1.63 17.75
N LYS A 87 -19.93 -2.88 18.18
CA LYS A 87 -20.62 -3.43 19.36
C LYS A 87 -19.71 -3.98 20.45
N GLU A 88 -18.50 -4.41 20.11
CA GLU A 88 -17.62 -5.11 21.04
C GLU A 88 -16.50 -4.19 21.56
N ASP A 89 -16.21 -4.29 22.86
CA ASP A 89 -15.07 -3.60 23.48
C ASP A 89 -13.73 -4.34 23.21
N GLY A 90 -13.78 -5.60 22.76
CA GLY A 90 -12.61 -6.42 22.40
C GLY A 90 -11.96 -6.08 21.06
N TRP A 91 -12.39 -5.03 20.38
CA TRP A 91 -11.90 -4.67 19.05
C TRP A 91 -10.38 -4.42 19.01
N PHE A 92 -9.79 -3.89 20.09
CA PHE A 92 -8.36 -3.61 20.11
C PHE A 92 -7.53 -4.90 20.14
N GLU A 93 -7.94 -5.90 20.92
CA GLU A 93 -7.27 -7.21 20.90
C GLU A 93 -7.46 -7.91 19.55
N ALA A 94 -8.67 -7.82 18.97
CA ALA A 94 -8.92 -8.32 17.62
C ALA A 94 -8.04 -7.62 16.56
N LEU A 95 -7.74 -6.33 16.72
CA LEU A 95 -6.81 -5.60 15.85
C LEU A 95 -5.39 -6.18 15.94
N LEU A 96 -4.89 -6.46 17.14
CA LEU A 96 -3.54 -7.01 17.33
C LEU A 96 -3.41 -8.41 16.71
N GLN A 97 -4.43 -9.25 16.90
CA GLN A 97 -4.51 -10.57 16.28
C GLN A 97 -4.57 -10.46 14.75
N LEU A 98 -5.37 -9.52 14.23
CA LEU A 98 -5.49 -9.29 12.79
C LEU A 98 -4.16 -8.82 12.18
N ILE A 99 -3.42 -7.91 12.82
CA ILE A 99 -2.10 -7.47 12.35
C ILE A 99 -1.14 -8.66 12.28
N SER A 100 -1.09 -9.47 13.34
CA SER A 100 -0.21 -10.65 13.41
C SER A 100 -0.55 -11.65 12.29
N HIS A 101 -1.84 -11.95 12.12
CA HIS A 101 -2.32 -12.83 11.05
C HIS A 101 -1.99 -12.31 9.65
N LEU A 102 -2.15 -11.00 9.41
CA LEU A 102 -1.85 -10.38 8.12
C LEU A 102 -0.35 -10.38 7.81
N GLN A 103 0.50 -10.24 8.83
CA GLN A 103 1.95 -10.27 8.69
C GLN A 103 2.48 -11.63 8.22
N ASP A 104 1.83 -12.72 8.62
CA ASP A 104 2.22 -14.09 8.22
C ASP A 104 1.75 -14.47 6.80
N ARG A 105 0.81 -13.69 6.23
CA ARG A 105 0.28 -13.98 4.90
C ARG A 105 1.29 -13.65 3.80
N ARG A 106 1.21 -14.42 2.71
CA ARG A 106 1.91 -14.07 1.47
C ARG A 106 1.20 -12.92 0.78
N VAL A 107 1.98 -11.99 0.24
CA VAL A 107 1.51 -10.81 -0.48
C VAL A 107 1.99 -10.88 -1.92
N TRP A 108 1.12 -10.47 -2.85
CA TRP A 108 1.48 -10.30 -4.25
C TRP A 108 2.40 -9.10 -4.41
N MET A 109 3.57 -9.33 -4.99
CA MET A 109 4.57 -8.30 -5.24
C MET A 109 4.93 -8.28 -6.72
N PRO A 110 5.17 -7.09 -7.31
CA PRO A 110 5.76 -7.03 -8.64
C PRO A 110 7.14 -7.72 -8.64
N GLU A 111 7.45 -8.42 -9.72
CA GLU A 111 8.72 -9.15 -9.87
C GLU A 111 9.94 -8.20 -9.88
N PHE A 112 9.75 -7.01 -10.46
CA PHE A 112 10.80 -6.01 -10.60
C PHE A 112 10.63 -4.88 -9.59
N ARG A 113 11.75 -4.37 -9.08
CA ARG A 113 11.75 -3.15 -8.28
C ARG A 113 11.43 -1.94 -9.17
N PRO A 114 10.81 -0.88 -8.63
CA PRO A 114 10.60 0.35 -9.39
C PRO A 114 11.95 0.88 -9.90
N LEU A 115 12.05 1.09 -11.21
CA LEU A 115 13.26 1.60 -11.87
C LEU A 115 13.53 3.09 -11.55
N THR A 116 12.51 3.79 -11.06
CA THR A 116 12.56 5.19 -10.67
C THR A 116 12.91 5.33 -9.18
N ASN A 117 13.62 6.41 -8.84
CA ASN A 117 13.89 6.75 -7.45
C ASN A 117 12.55 6.84 -6.70
N LEU A 118 12.41 6.12 -5.59
CA LEU A 118 11.18 6.09 -4.78
C LEU A 118 10.70 7.48 -4.36
N ASN A 119 11.61 8.44 -4.24
CA ASN A 119 11.27 9.83 -3.95
C ASN A 119 10.52 10.50 -5.11
N ASP A 120 10.82 10.12 -6.36
CA ASP A 120 10.16 10.65 -7.56
C ASP A 120 8.79 10.00 -7.77
N VAL A 121 8.66 8.70 -7.44
CA VAL A 121 7.36 7.98 -7.39
C VAL A 121 6.39 8.67 -6.42
N ILE A 122 6.90 9.23 -5.33
CA ILE A 122 6.07 9.92 -4.34
C ILE A 122 5.54 11.28 -4.85
N LEU A 123 6.23 11.90 -5.80
CA LEU A 123 5.94 13.24 -6.29
C LEU A 123 4.99 13.26 -7.48
N LEU A 124 4.77 12.12 -8.16
CA LEU A 124 3.86 12.04 -9.30
C LEU A 124 2.40 11.93 -8.84
N PRO A 125 1.50 12.83 -9.30
CA PRO A 125 0.07 12.68 -9.06
C PRO A 125 -0.45 11.40 -9.73
N MET A 126 -1.05 10.50 -8.95
CA MET A 126 -1.70 9.28 -9.47
C MET A 126 -2.80 9.55 -10.52
N HIS A 127 -3.34 10.78 -10.56
CA HIS A 127 -4.30 11.21 -11.59
C HIS A 127 -3.70 11.33 -13.00
N SER A 128 -2.37 11.35 -13.13
CA SER A 128 -1.71 11.39 -14.44
C SER A 128 -1.76 10.06 -15.20
N PHE A 129 -1.98 8.94 -14.49
CA PHE A 129 -2.10 7.62 -15.13
C PHE A 129 -3.52 7.34 -15.68
N GLN A 130 -4.53 8.05 -15.19
CA GLN A 130 -5.91 7.92 -15.69
C GLN A 130 -6.13 8.53 -17.08
N ASN A 131 -5.23 9.42 -17.52
CA ASN A 131 -5.27 10.03 -18.84
C ASN A 131 -4.43 9.26 -19.89
N GLN A 132 -3.90 8.08 -19.57
CA GLN A 132 -3.18 7.24 -20.54
C GLN A 132 -3.96 5.98 -20.96
N SER A 133 -5.14 5.71 -20.40
CA SER A 133 -5.86 4.46 -20.64
C SER A 133 -6.92 4.51 -21.74
N ASP A 134 -6.75 5.35 -22.78
CA ASP A 134 -7.75 5.42 -23.88
C ASP A 134 -7.16 5.26 -25.28
N SER A 135 -6.02 4.58 -25.43
CA SER A 135 -5.42 4.36 -26.76
C SER A 135 -4.84 2.99 -27.04
N ASP A 136 -5.32 1.89 -26.44
CA ASP A 136 -4.87 0.53 -26.81
C ASP A 136 -6.02 -0.51 -26.91
N ILE A 137 -7.19 -0.12 -27.43
CA ILE A 137 -8.12 -1.08 -28.09
C ILE A 137 -7.81 -1.08 -29.59
N GLU A 138 -6.61 -1.55 -29.98
CA GLU A 138 -6.39 -2.19 -31.29
C GLU A 138 -4.98 -2.79 -31.38
N SER A 139 -4.75 -3.92 -30.71
CA SER A 139 -3.73 -4.89 -31.13
C SER A 139 -4.00 -6.27 -30.56
N LEU A 140 -5.12 -6.84 -30.99
CA LEU A 140 -5.34 -8.28 -30.99
C LEU A 140 -5.21 -8.81 -32.42
N LYS A 141 -4.01 -8.76 -32.97
CA LYS A 141 -3.52 -9.72 -33.95
C LYS A 141 -2.08 -10.02 -33.59
N GLY A 142 -1.90 -11.14 -32.89
CA GLY A 142 -0.61 -11.58 -32.43
C GLY A 142 0.28 -12.01 -33.57
N ASP A 143 1.51 -11.53 -33.53
CA ASP A 143 2.68 -12.30 -33.89
C ASP A 143 3.59 -12.27 -32.65
N TYR A 144 3.62 -13.38 -31.92
CA TYR A 144 4.55 -13.61 -30.82
C TYR A 144 5.96 -13.76 -31.41
N SER A 145 6.60 -12.66 -31.78
CA SER A 145 8.03 -12.65 -32.04
C SER A 145 8.58 -11.23 -32.05
N THR A 146 9.72 -11.10 -31.38
CA THR A 146 10.69 -9.99 -31.40
C THR A 146 10.45 -8.82 -30.44
N ASN A 147 11.32 -8.82 -29.42
CA ASN A 147 11.92 -7.67 -28.72
C ASN A 147 11.00 -6.87 -27.77
N GLU A 148 11.24 -6.69 -26.47
CA GLU A 148 12.44 -6.77 -25.65
C GLU A 148 12.01 -7.02 -24.19
N TYR A 149 12.09 -8.26 -23.72
CA TYR A 149 12.27 -8.53 -22.29
C TYR A 149 13.77 -8.65 -22.09
N PHE A 150 14.44 -7.53 -21.84
CA PHE A 150 15.85 -7.53 -21.53
C PHE A 150 16.04 -8.08 -20.11
N THR A 151 15.97 -9.40 -19.96
CA THR A 151 16.37 -10.10 -18.74
C THR A 151 17.88 -10.00 -18.64
N LYS A 152 18.36 -9.22 -17.67
CA LYS A 152 19.80 -9.06 -17.38
C LYS A 152 20.33 -10.33 -16.69
N SER A 153 20.42 -11.42 -17.43
CA SER A 153 21.14 -12.64 -17.08
C SER A 153 22.33 -12.84 -18.02
N GLN A 154 23.19 -11.83 -18.14
CA GLN A 154 24.56 -11.95 -18.68
C GLN A 154 25.30 -10.61 -18.51
N LEU A 155 25.87 -10.37 -17.32
CA LEU A 155 27.00 -9.44 -17.14
C LEU A 155 28.01 -10.03 -16.15
N GLN A 156 28.27 -11.33 -16.27
CA GLN A 156 29.43 -11.99 -15.70
C GLN A 156 29.82 -13.15 -16.62
N LEU A 157 30.47 -12.81 -17.75
CA LEU A 157 31.37 -13.67 -18.53
C LEU A 157 31.61 -12.98 -19.86
N GLU A 158 32.45 -11.95 -19.86
CA GLU A 158 33.34 -11.65 -20.98
C GLU A 158 34.39 -10.65 -20.49
N ASN A 159 35.30 -11.19 -19.69
CA ASN A 159 36.59 -10.59 -19.40
C ASN A 159 37.60 -11.74 -19.35
N SER A 160 38.03 -12.22 -20.52
CA SER A 160 39.23 -13.05 -20.70
C SER A 160 39.50 -13.32 -22.19
N ASP A 161 40.39 -12.49 -22.74
CA ASP A 161 41.38 -12.65 -23.82
C ASP A 161 41.13 -13.43 -25.14
N PRO A 162 41.74 -12.95 -26.25
CA PRO A 162 41.79 -13.65 -27.54
C PRO A 162 43.02 -14.58 -27.60
N LEU A 163 42.90 -15.80 -28.15
CA LEU A 163 44.04 -16.54 -28.73
C LEU A 163 43.63 -17.83 -29.48
N VAL A 164 44.22 -17.98 -30.68
CA VAL A 164 44.55 -19.22 -31.43
C VAL A 164 43.42 -19.76 -32.35
N LYS A 165 43.58 -19.94 -33.67
CA LYS A 165 44.74 -20.34 -34.51
C LYS A 165 44.92 -19.48 -35.75
#